data_AF-A0A0Q4UWX0-F1
#
_entry.id   AF-A0A0Q4UWX0-F1
#
_cell.length_a   1.000
_cell.length_b   1.000
_cell.length_c   1.000
_cell.angle_alpha   90.00
_cell.angle_beta   90.00
_cell.angle_gamma   90.00
#
_symmetry.space_group_name_H-M   'P 1'
#
loop_
_entity.id
_entity.type
_entity.pdbx_description
1 polymer ?
#
loop_
_entity_poly.entity_id
_entity_poly.type
_entity_poly.pdbx_seq_one_letter_code
_entity_poly.pdbx_strand_id
1 'polypeptide(L)' 'MAAGPKTTQADPTQPRPVDATGRTLDQWDLPVSGPARLKALGGKPDPALAEAAPDAPPVATTDKD' A
#
# COMPACT_ATOMS: atom_id res chain seq x y z
N MET A 1 -41.81 -6.08 -3.63
CA MET A 1 -40.79 -6.79 -2.83
C MET A 1 -39.43 -6.28 -3.30
N ALA A 2 -38.70 -5.54 -2.47
CA ALA A 2 -37.40 -4.99 -2.86
C ALA A 2 -36.31 -6.07 -2.70
N ALA A 3 -35.58 -6.36 -3.77
CA ALA A 3 -34.40 -7.21 -3.71
C ALA A 3 -33.30 -6.43 -2.97
N GLY A 4 -32.95 -6.85 -1.75
CA GLY A 4 -31.82 -6.27 -1.02
C GLY A 4 -30.50 -6.47 -1.78
N PRO A 5 -29.49 -5.60 -1.55
CA PRO A 5 -28.22 -5.70 -2.25
C PRO A 5 -27.54 -7.04 -1.91
N LYS A 6 -27.25 -7.83 -2.93
CA LYS A 6 -26.44 -9.05 -2.79
C LYS A 6 -24.98 -8.63 -2.57
N THR A 7 -24.52 -8.63 -1.34
CA THR A 7 -23.09 -8.51 -1.05
C THR A 7 -22.45 -9.88 -1.27
N THR A 8 -21.46 -9.96 -2.16
CA THR A 8 -20.56 -11.12 -2.21
C THR A 8 -19.61 -10.96 -1.04
N GLN A 9 -19.68 -11.88 -0.08
CA GLN A 9 -18.65 -11.97 0.95
C GLN A 9 -17.34 -12.37 0.26
N ALA A 10 -16.31 -11.55 0.39
CA ALA A 10 -14.99 -11.89 -0.12
C ALA A 10 -14.47 -13.15 0.60
N ASP A 11 -13.86 -14.05 -0.16
CA ASP A 11 -13.22 -15.23 0.40
C ASP A 11 -12.15 -14.84 1.46
N PRO A 12 -11.89 -15.72 2.43
CA PRO A 12 -10.87 -15.46 3.45
C PRO A 12 -9.51 -15.18 2.81
N THR A 13 -8.95 -14.00 3.06
CA THR A 13 -7.59 -13.67 2.61
C THR A 13 -6.58 -14.51 3.38
N GLN A 14 -5.56 -15.02 2.69
CA GLN A 14 -4.48 -15.77 3.34
C GLN A 14 -3.78 -14.90 4.40
N PRO A 15 -3.28 -15.51 5.50
CA PRO A 15 -2.48 -14.80 6.49
C PRO A 15 -1.26 -14.14 5.83
N ARG A 16 -0.92 -12.93 6.28
CA ARG A 16 0.28 -12.24 5.81
C ARG A 16 1.55 -12.90 6.37
N PRO A 17 2.68 -12.86 5.63
CA PRO A 17 3.97 -13.31 6.14
C PRO A 17 4.40 -12.49 7.36
N VAL A 18 5.14 -13.12 8.27
CA VAL A 18 5.68 -12.50 9.48
C VAL A 18 7.17 -12.84 9.62
N ASP A 19 7.93 -11.95 10.25
CA ASP A 19 9.33 -12.21 10.61
C ASP A 19 9.47 -13.06 11.89
N ALA A 20 10.72 -13.39 12.25
CA ALA A 20 11.04 -14.17 13.44
C ALA A 20 10.59 -13.51 14.77
N THR A 21 10.26 -12.23 14.76
CA THR A 21 9.73 -11.48 15.91
C THR A 21 8.21 -11.36 15.88
N GLY A 22 7.54 -11.97 14.89
CA GLY A 22 6.09 -11.94 14.72
C GLY A 22 5.56 -10.67 14.07
N ARG A 23 6.42 -9.85 13.46
CA ARG A 23 5.99 -8.62 12.77
C ARG A 23 5.59 -8.93 11.33
N THR A 24 4.43 -8.43 10.93
CA THR A 24 3.91 -8.56 9.57
C THR A 24 4.84 -7.91 8.56
N LEU A 25 5.06 -8.60 7.44
CA LEU A 25 5.86 -8.14 6.32
C LEU A 25 4.99 -7.73 5.14
N ASP A 26 5.49 -6.79 4.35
CA ASP A 26 4.91 -6.41 3.06
C ASP A 26 5.49 -7.27 1.92
N GLN A 27 5.15 -6.94 0.68
CA GLN A 27 5.63 -7.65 -0.51
C GLN A 27 7.15 -7.48 -0.77
N TRP A 28 7.82 -6.60 -0.03
CA TRP A 28 9.26 -6.33 -0.12
C TRP A 28 10.04 -6.97 1.04
N ASP A 29 9.40 -7.87 1.79
CA ASP A 29 9.92 -8.46 3.04
C ASP A 29 10.30 -7.41 4.09
N LEU A 30 9.67 -6.22 4.04
CA LEU A 30 9.87 -5.15 5.00
C LEU A 30 8.75 -5.14 6.04
N PRO A 31 9.05 -4.75 7.30
CA PRO A 31 8.00 -4.53 8.29
C PRO A 31 6.98 -3.52 7.76
N VAL A 32 5.69 -3.83 7.87
CA VAL A 32 4.61 -3.00 7.27
C VAL A 32 4.68 -1.54 7.76
N SER A 33 5.09 -1.30 9.01
CA SER A 33 5.16 0.06 9.54
C SER A 33 6.11 0.19 10.76
N GLY A 34 6.27 1.44 11.21
CA GLY A 34 6.92 1.77 12.47
C GLY A 34 8.46 1.82 12.42
N PRO A 35 9.12 1.88 13.60
CA PRO A 35 10.57 2.06 13.69
C PRO A 35 11.38 0.95 13.03
N ALA A 36 10.83 -0.27 12.98
CA ALA A 36 11.52 -1.39 12.36
C ALA A 36 11.59 -1.25 10.83
N ARG A 37 10.56 -0.69 10.20
CA ARG A 37 10.58 -0.34 8.77
C ARG A 37 11.65 0.70 8.48
N LEU A 38 11.68 1.77 9.28
CA LEU A 38 12.69 2.84 9.16
C LEU A 38 14.13 2.30 9.31
N LYS A 39 14.34 1.40 10.27
CA LYS A 39 15.63 0.71 10.46
C LYS A 39 16.00 -0.16 9.26
N ALA A 40 15.04 -0.94 8.73
CA ALA A 40 15.27 -1.80 7.58
C ALA A 40 15.57 -1.01 6.30
N LEU A 41 14.93 0.15 6.12
CA LEU A 41 15.19 1.07 5.01
C LEU A 41 16.57 1.73 5.10
N GLY A 42 17.09 1.96 6.32
CA GLY A 42 18.44 2.51 6.49
C GLY A 42 18.63 3.88 5.83
N GLY A 43 17.57 4.72 5.82
CA GLY A 43 17.57 6.03 5.15
C GLY A 43 17.30 5.98 3.64
N LYS A 44 17.05 4.80 3.06
CA LYS A 44 16.62 4.67 1.67
C LYS A 44 15.14 5.02 1.52
N PRO A 45 14.72 5.52 0.34
CA PRO A 45 13.31 5.70 0.02
C PRO A 45 12.53 4.39 0.16
N ASP A 46 11.29 4.49 0.60
CA ASP A 46 10.41 3.35 0.77
C ASP A 46 9.88 2.86 -0.59
N PRO A 47 10.16 1.61 -0.99
CA PRO A 47 9.69 1.09 -2.28
C PRO A 47 8.16 1.00 -2.36
N ALA A 48 7.45 0.84 -1.24
CA ALA A 48 5.99 0.86 -1.23
C ALA A 48 5.41 2.27 -1.50
N LEU A 49 6.20 3.32 -1.30
CA LEU A 49 5.83 4.70 -1.63
C LEU A 49 6.36 5.12 -3.01
N ALA A 50 7.36 4.43 -3.55
CA ALA A 50 7.94 4.74 -4.85
C ALA A 50 6.94 4.52 -6.01
N GLU A 51 6.06 3.50 -5.91
CA GLU A 51 4.97 3.28 -6.88
C GLU A 51 3.81 4.27 -6.70
N ALA A 52 3.75 4.97 -5.57
CA ALA A 52 2.76 6.02 -5.31
C ALA A 52 3.22 7.40 -5.79
N ALA A 53 4.32 7.50 -6.55
CA ALA A 53 4.57 8.69 -7.35
C ALA A 53 3.45 8.75 -8.39
N PRO A 54 2.52 9.72 -8.29
CA PRO A 54 1.57 9.88 -9.36
C PRO A 54 2.39 10.21 -10.60
N ASP A 55 2.18 9.42 -11.64
CA ASP A 55 2.20 9.92 -13.00
C ASP A 55 1.22 11.10 -13.00
N ALA A 56 1.71 12.27 -12.58
CA ALA A 56 0.89 13.46 -12.47
C ALA A 56 0.40 13.68 -13.90
N PRO A 57 -0.91 13.63 -14.18
CA PRO A 57 -1.38 14.03 -15.49
C PRO A 57 -0.82 15.44 -15.71
N PRO A 58 -0.22 15.75 -16.88
CA PRO A 58 0.35 17.06 -17.10
C PRO A 58 -0.74 18.09 -16.82
N VAL A 59 -0.52 18.92 -15.81
CA VAL A 59 -1.40 20.05 -15.54
C VAL A 59 -1.30 20.95 -16.76
N ALA A 60 -2.31 20.86 -17.64
CA ALA A 60 -2.50 21.84 -18.67
C ALA A 60 -2.86 23.15 -17.98
N THR A 61 -1.85 23.94 -17.62
CA THR A 61 -2.01 25.40 -17.53
C THR A 61 -2.41 25.85 -18.93
N THR A 62 -3.72 25.91 -19.17
CA THR A 62 -4.25 26.88 -20.13
C THR A 62 -4.15 28.22 -19.43
N ASP A 63 -2.98 28.83 -19.59
CA ASP A 63 -2.88 30.26 -19.73
C ASP A 63 -3.67 30.61 -20.99
N LYS A 64 -4.78 31.33 -20.82
CA LYS A 64 -5.41 32.02 -21.93
C LYS A 64 -6.16 33.24 -21.42
N ASP A 65 -5.46 34.37 -21.56
CA ASP A 65 -5.91 35.73 -21.86
C ASP A 65 -7.07 36.34 -21.06
#